data_AF-A0A9P8D3R5-F1
#
_entry.id   AF-A0A9P8D3R5-F1
#
_cell.length_a   1.000
_cell.length_b   1.000
_cell.length_c   1.000
_cell.angle_alpha   90.00
_cell.angle_beta   90.00
_cell.angle_gamma   90.00
#
_symmetry.space_group_name_H-M   'P 1'
#
loop_
_entity.id
_entity.type
_entity.pdbx_description
1 polymer ?
#
loop_
_entity_poly.entity_id
_entity_poly.type
_entity_poly.pdbx_seq_one_letter_code
_entity_poly.pdbx_strand_id
1 'polypeptide(L)'
;MIAKYMYQFPRVDLHLDSCLEPTQGLKDAIANVEATKNIKDLRQLRRDYGYLFCKSVTIGGRLQTQAVMDQSSKTSEQEQKQSLKTSVGLAVSAPKVSASVSHTEESGSDNSSSHGKSDKSESHVFEAMGGDSLLASNPLAWIPTVGSYKNWRIINRNGLTLMSDMISSLSGYEHTRSWFEQAVPALSKYIEFSDSMVKKIRLRLMSPSHHLCLSYKKGSDDRDYAVPPNYYLGHRTLSTVMPLSMDLEYSDEPWGRIQMPNNKPEFLFSPGSYRAPAIYGYSANKVGENLYGTKYDDEFRSTVWSITSPYDAALCHGSRTGDSGNNTLSISTAKPVISSLIVFRNQQGVFLPAMTDTKDVHIWRILKTGVVPGDKPNIAEGDEVQLAWSYQDQYCGYRDFTQDAFGRRRNGPPPGSNGPLLYMRLPWPRFEPVESLPDQVKPLPNALIMSEVVAPKDDLSPVLSDKIQVIHGEKQAMKDILVEDCIFRLDVVKHHGRGDVDDYLLRGVSQEAAFPDAIERQALDKKVESERLAREAAERSFWQQAEARAGQEEEEEIEDVGETMMHIACPLTMLF
;
A
#
# COMPACT_ATOMS: atom_id res chain seq x y z
N MET A 1 32.91 -2.97 22.53
CA MET A 1 33.14 -3.27 21.08
C MET A 1 33.41 -4.76 20.93
N ILE A 2 33.07 -5.44 19.82
CA ILE A 2 33.42 -6.86 19.62
C ILE A 2 34.46 -6.95 18.50
N ALA A 3 35.62 -7.53 18.78
CA ALA A 3 36.61 -7.87 17.77
C ALA A 3 36.51 -9.36 17.43
N LYS A 4 36.48 -9.64 16.13
CA LYS A 4 36.34 -10.98 15.59
C LYS A 4 37.56 -11.29 14.74
N TYR A 5 38.24 -12.38 15.04
CA TYR A 5 39.39 -12.86 14.28
C TYR A 5 39.10 -14.23 13.67
N MET A 6 39.53 -14.42 12.43
CA MET A 6 39.16 -15.58 11.60
C MET A 6 40.42 -16.15 10.95
N TYR A 7 40.66 -17.43 11.17
CA TYR A 7 41.73 -18.19 10.52
C TYR A 7 41.12 -19.18 9.54
N GLN A 8 41.43 -19.04 8.25
CA GLN A 8 40.78 -19.78 7.16
C GLN A 8 41.74 -20.80 6.56
N PHE A 9 41.24 -22.01 6.35
CA PHE A 9 41.89 -23.09 5.60
C PHE A 9 41.04 -23.38 4.35
N PRO A 10 41.14 -22.54 3.32
CA PRO A 10 40.41 -22.73 2.08
C PRO A 10 40.90 -24.00 1.36
N ARG A 11 39.98 -24.71 0.73
CA ARG A 11 40.28 -25.90 -0.08
C ARG A 11 39.83 -25.73 -1.52
N VAL A 12 38.63 -25.19 -1.70
CA VAL A 12 38.02 -24.99 -3.01
C VAL A 12 37.27 -23.67 -3.01
N ASP A 13 37.43 -22.89 -4.07
CA ASP A 13 36.55 -21.77 -4.40
C ASP A 13 35.56 -22.24 -5.48
N LEU A 14 34.27 -22.13 -5.19
CA LEU A 14 33.21 -22.40 -6.15
C LEU A 14 32.65 -21.09 -6.68
N HIS A 15 32.59 -20.97 -8.00
CA HIS A 15 31.98 -19.85 -8.72
C HIS A 15 30.77 -20.36 -9.49
N LEU A 16 29.63 -19.68 -9.33
CA LEU A 16 28.32 -20.10 -9.84
C LEU A 16 27.79 -19.16 -10.94
N ASP A 17 28.66 -18.53 -11.72
CA ASP A 17 28.29 -17.35 -12.53
C ASP A 17 27.60 -17.64 -13.88
N SER A 18 27.77 -18.82 -14.48
CA SER A 18 27.32 -19.09 -15.85
C SER A 18 26.66 -20.45 -16.09
N CYS A 19 26.52 -21.28 -15.05
CA CYS A 19 26.01 -22.65 -15.14
C CYS A 19 24.71 -22.88 -14.36
N LEU A 20 24.03 -21.80 -13.97
CA LEU A 20 22.81 -21.88 -13.17
C LEU A 20 21.58 -21.83 -14.05
N GLU A 21 20.66 -22.75 -13.79
CA GLU A 21 19.31 -22.74 -14.34
C GLU A 21 18.28 -22.64 -13.20
N PRO A 22 17.18 -21.88 -13.39
CA PRO A 22 16.16 -21.80 -12.37
C PRO A 22 15.45 -23.15 -12.22
N THR A 23 15.22 -23.58 -10.99
CA THR A 23 14.43 -24.78 -10.70
C THR A 23 12.99 -24.59 -11.17
N GLN A 24 12.28 -25.69 -11.48
CA GLN A 24 10.89 -25.61 -11.96
C GLN A 24 9.99 -24.80 -11.01
N GLY A 25 10.12 -25.01 -9.70
CA GLY A 25 9.34 -24.25 -8.72
C GLY A 25 9.62 -22.74 -8.75
N LEU A 26 10.85 -22.31 -9.04
CA LEU A 26 11.17 -20.89 -9.19
C LEU A 26 10.55 -20.33 -10.48
N LYS A 27 10.57 -21.10 -11.57
CA LYS A 27 9.91 -20.73 -12.83
C LYS A 27 8.40 -20.53 -12.64
N ASP A 28 7.75 -21.45 -11.95
CA ASP A 28 6.31 -21.39 -11.68
C ASP A 28 5.95 -20.21 -10.77
N ALA A 29 6.77 -19.93 -9.75
CA ALA A 29 6.59 -18.77 -8.88
C ALA A 29 6.74 -17.44 -9.64
N ILE A 30 7.72 -17.34 -10.54
CA ILE A 30 7.91 -16.17 -11.41
C ILE A 30 6.70 -15.99 -12.34
N ALA A 31 6.24 -17.07 -12.99
CA ALA A 31 5.09 -17.04 -13.88
C ALA A 31 3.80 -16.64 -13.13
N ASN A 32 3.61 -17.12 -11.90
CA ASN A 32 2.48 -16.72 -11.06
C ASN A 32 2.49 -15.23 -10.76
N VAL A 33 3.64 -14.68 -10.33
CA VAL A 33 3.80 -13.23 -10.11
C VAL A 33 3.51 -12.43 -11.39
N GLU A 34 3.95 -12.95 -12.54
CA GLU A 34 3.72 -12.31 -13.83
C GLU A 34 2.24 -12.31 -14.23
N ALA A 35 1.51 -13.39 -13.96
CA ALA A 35 0.09 -13.53 -14.28
C ALA A 35 -0.82 -12.73 -13.33
N THR A 36 -0.57 -12.80 -12.03
CA THR A 36 -1.44 -12.18 -11.01
C THR A 36 -1.14 -10.71 -10.78
N LYS A 37 0.10 -10.28 -11.10
CA LYS A 37 0.64 -8.94 -10.77
C LYS A 37 0.32 -8.56 -9.33
N ASN A 38 0.52 -9.50 -8.41
CA ASN A 38 0.19 -9.35 -7.00
C ASN A 38 1.48 -9.21 -6.17
N ILE A 39 1.54 -8.14 -5.36
CA ILE A 39 2.65 -7.90 -4.44
C ILE A 39 2.81 -9.02 -3.41
N LYS A 40 1.73 -9.73 -3.05
CA LYS A 40 1.78 -10.88 -2.13
C LYS A 40 2.55 -12.05 -2.73
N ASP A 41 2.35 -12.34 -4.00
CA ASP A 41 3.06 -13.42 -4.69
C ASP A 41 4.54 -13.08 -4.82
N LEU A 42 4.87 -11.82 -5.10
CA LEU A 42 6.26 -11.34 -5.13
C LEU A 42 6.92 -11.42 -3.73
N ARG A 43 6.18 -11.09 -2.66
CA ARG A 43 6.64 -11.27 -1.27
C ARG A 43 6.83 -12.75 -0.94
N GLN A 44 5.93 -13.61 -1.39
CA GLN A 44 6.01 -15.04 -1.16
C GLN A 44 7.25 -15.63 -1.85
N LEU A 45 7.51 -15.24 -3.10
CA LEU A 45 8.72 -15.61 -3.82
C LEU A 45 9.99 -15.23 -3.04
N ARG A 46 10.08 -14.01 -2.49
CA ARG A 46 11.24 -13.61 -1.66
C ARG A 46 11.34 -14.39 -0.35
N ARG A 47 10.22 -14.79 0.25
CA ARG A 47 10.22 -15.60 1.48
C ARG A 47 10.71 -17.02 1.22
N ASP A 48 10.27 -17.61 0.13
CA ASP A 48 10.54 -19.03 -0.15
C ASP A 48 11.95 -19.25 -0.72
N TYR A 49 12.42 -18.34 -1.58
CA TYR A 49 13.72 -18.48 -2.24
C TYR A 49 14.82 -17.63 -1.59
N GLY A 50 14.46 -16.61 -0.81
CA GLY A 50 15.38 -15.75 -0.08
C GLY A 50 15.64 -14.40 -0.74
N TYR A 51 16.46 -13.58 -0.08
CA TYR A 51 16.72 -12.19 -0.48
C TYR A 51 18.04 -12.01 -1.22
N LEU A 52 19.00 -12.87 -0.90
CA LEU A 52 20.38 -12.77 -1.35
C LEU A 52 20.80 -14.10 -1.93
N PHE A 53 21.58 -14.03 -2.99
CA PHE A 53 22.25 -15.17 -3.60
C PHE A 53 23.76 -14.94 -3.55
N CYS A 54 24.52 -16.00 -3.28
CA CYS A 54 25.97 -15.92 -3.20
C CYS A 54 26.57 -16.59 -4.43
N LYS A 55 27.21 -15.80 -5.28
CA LYS A 55 27.79 -16.29 -6.54
C LYS A 55 29.12 -17.01 -6.36
N SER A 56 29.86 -16.69 -5.29
CA SER A 56 31.17 -17.29 -5.01
C SER A 56 31.27 -17.74 -3.56
N VAL A 57 31.49 -19.03 -3.34
CA VAL A 57 31.67 -19.59 -1.99
C VAL A 57 33.02 -20.28 -1.85
N THR A 58 33.71 -19.98 -0.76
CA THR A 58 34.93 -20.71 -0.39
C THR A 58 34.54 -21.83 0.56
N ILE A 59 34.99 -23.03 0.23
CA ILE A 59 34.73 -24.26 0.96
C ILE A 59 36.04 -24.75 1.59
N GLY A 60 35.97 -25.18 2.85
CA GLY A 60 37.12 -25.67 3.60
C GLY A 60 36.85 -25.75 5.09
N GLY A 61 37.82 -25.31 5.90
CA GLY A 61 37.71 -25.18 7.35
C GLY A 61 38.00 -23.76 7.82
N ARG A 62 37.35 -23.31 8.88
CA ARG A 62 37.56 -21.99 9.49
C ARG A 62 37.50 -22.08 11.00
N LEU A 63 38.49 -21.52 11.67
CA LEU A 63 38.45 -21.23 13.09
C LEU A 63 38.16 -19.74 13.29
N GLN A 64 37.28 -19.46 14.23
CA GLN A 64 36.86 -18.10 14.56
C GLN A 64 36.88 -17.93 16.07
N THR A 65 37.40 -16.80 16.53
CA THR A 65 37.27 -16.37 17.93
C THR A 65 36.72 -14.95 17.96
N GLN A 66 35.99 -14.62 19.02
CA GLN A 66 35.43 -13.29 19.27
C GLN A 66 35.81 -12.85 20.66
N ALA A 67 36.30 -11.62 20.79
CA ALA A 67 36.62 -10.98 22.07
C ALA A 67 35.78 -9.71 22.24
N VAL A 68 35.16 -9.56 23.40
CA VAL A 68 34.48 -8.33 23.79
C VAL A 68 35.53 -7.39 24.37
N MET A 69 35.70 -6.22 23.77
CA MET A 69 36.64 -5.17 24.17
C MET A 69 35.92 -4.12 25.03
N ASP A 70 36.51 -3.84 26.19
CA ASP A 70 36.05 -2.81 27.13
C ASP A 70 36.46 -1.40 26.69
N GLN A 71 35.49 -0.51 26.56
CA GLN A 71 35.67 0.89 26.17
C GLN A 71 36.40 1.75 27.22
N SER A 72 36.66 1.21 28.41
CA SER A 72 37.29 1.91 29.54
C SER A 72 38.83 1.81 29.55
N SER A 73 39.43 1.06 28.62
CA SER A 73 40.89 0.91 28.55
C SER A 73 41.56 2.12 27.88
N LYS A 74 42.69 2.60 28.42
CA LYS A 74 43.51 3.70 27.85
C LYS A 74 44.28 3.33 26.57
N THR A 75 44.18 2.08 26.12
CA THR A 75 44.90 1.54 24.95
C THR A 75 44.13 1.82 23.67
N SER A 76 44.81 2.13 22.57
CA SER A 76 44.13 2.39 21.29
C SER A 76 43.41 1.12 20.79
N GLU A 77 42.25 1.28 20.15
CA GLU A 77 41.49 0.14 19.59
C GLU A 77 42.32 -0.68 18.58
N GLN A 78 43.24 -0.02 17.90
CA GLN A 78 44.11 -0.63 16.91
C GLN A 78 45.16 -1.54 17.55
N GLU A 79 45.71 -1.13 18.70
CA GLU A 79 46.63 -1.96 19.50
C GLU A 79 45.92 -3.21 20.05
N GLN A 80 44.68 -3.10 20.53
CA GLN A 80 43.93 -4.26 21.03
C GLN A 80 43.54 -5.25 19.92
N LYS A 81 43.20 -4.75 18.73
CA LYS A 81 42.95 -5.60 17.55
C LYS A 81 44.22 -6.30 17.10
N GLN A 82 45.36 -5.60 17.15
CA GLN A 82 46.65 -6.16 16.78
C GLN A 82 47.14 -7.20 17.80
N SER A 83 46.98 -6.96 19.10
CA SER A 83 47.34 -7.94 20.15
C SER A 83 46.49 -9.21 20.05
N LEU A 84 45.19 -9.07 19.79
CA LEU A 84 44.30 -10.21 19.56
C LEU A 84 44.71 -10.99 18.30
N LYS A 85 45.02 -10.30 17.20
CA LYS A 85 45.51 -10.92 15.96
C LYS A 85 46.80 -11.70 16.18
N THR A 86 47.76 -11.14 16.90
CA THR A 86 49.04 -11.81 17.21
C THR A 86 48.82 -13.02 18.11
N SER A 87 48.04 -12.87 19.19
CA SER A 87 47.74 -13.96 20.14
C SER A 87 47.06 -15.15 19.45
N VAL A 88 46.06 -14.88 18.62
CA VAL A 88 45.36 -15.92 17.86
C VAL A 88 46.25 -16.55 16.79
N GLY A 89 47.08 -15.75 16.12
CA GLY A 89 48.08 -16.24 15.16
C GLY A 89 49.05 -17.23 15.81
N LEU A 90 49.56 -16.92 17.01
CA LEU A 90 50.46 -17.80 17.76
C LEU A 90 49.79 -19.12 18.16
N ALA A 91 48.53 -19.08 18.61
CA ALA A 91 47.78 -20.29 19.02
C ALA A 91 47.57 -21.30 17.87
N VAL A 92 47.55 -20.83 16.62
CA VAL A 92 47.34 -21.67 15.43
C VAL A 92 48.64 -22.10 14.77
N SER A 93 49.75 -21.36 14.96
CA SER A 93 51.00 -21.55 14.20
C SER A 93 52.18 -22.14 14.99
N ALA A 94 52.14 -22.23 16.33
CA ALA A 94 53.26 -22.69 17.14
C ALA A 94 53.14 -24.18 17.54
N PRO A 95 53.89 -25.13 16.94
CA PRO A 95 53.66 -26.57 17.13
C PRO A 95 54.28 -27.17 18.40
N LYS A 96 54.85 -26.37 19.33
CA LYS A 96 55.77 -26.90 20.38
C LYS A 96 55.63 -26.40 21.81
N VAL A 97 54.60 -25.62 22.17
CA VAL A 97 54.35 -25.27 23.59
C VAL A 97 52.95 -25.72 23.99
N SER A 98 52.81 -27.03 24.21
CA SER A 98 51.66 -27.59 24.91
C SER A 98 51.91 -27.48 26.42
N ALA A 99 51.62 -26.31 26.96
CA ALA A 99 51.30 -26.09 28.35
C ALA A 99 50.36 -24.88 28.36
N SER A 100 49.22 -25.01 29.02
CA SER A 100 48.11 -24.04 29.04
C SER A 100 48.44 -22.74 29.80
N VAL A 101 49.51 -22.06 29.41
CA VAL A 101 49.92 -20.71 29.85
C VAL A 101 50.58 -20.02 28.64
N SER A 102 49.84 -19.12 27.99
CA SER A 102 50.38 -18.25 26.94
C SER A 102 51.27 -17.17 27.56
N HIS A 103 52.55 -17.47 27.77
CA HIS A 103 53.55 -16.47 28.16
C HIS A 103 54.11 -15.83 26.87
N THR A 104 53.74 -14.58 26.59
CA THR A 104 54.28 -13.78 25.47
C THR A 104 55.60 -13.14 25.88
N GLU A 105 56.72 -13.58 25.31
CA GLU A 105 57.91 -12.75 25.16
C GLU A 105 58.07 -12.40 23.68
N GLU A 106 57.99 -11.11 23.36
CA GLU A 106 58.26 -10.57 22.02
C GLU A 106 59.65 -9.90 22.06
N SER A 107 60.65 -10.54 21.46
CA SER A 107 61.93 -9.89 21.14
C SER A 107 61.90 -9.42 19.70
N GLY A 108 61.36 -8.21 19.47
CA GLY A 108 61.43 -7.48 18.21
C GLY A 108 62.05 -6.11 18.46
N SER A 109 63.22 -5.85 17.88
CA SER A 109 63.99 -4.63 18.06
C SER A 109 63.31 -3.45 17.36
N ASP A 110 62.62 -2.60 18.11
CA ASP A 110 62.49 -1.18 17.76
C ASP A 110 62.30 -0.32 19.02
N ASN A 111 62.96 0.83 18.98
CA ASN A 111 63.41 1.59 20.13
C ASN A 111 62.25 2.40 20.77
N SER A 112 61.49 1.79 21.67
CA SER A 112 60.75 2.55 22.70
C SER A 112 60.60 1.72 23.98
N SER A 113 61.26 2.18 25.03
CA SER A 113 61.21 1.60 26.36
C SER A 113 59.85 1.84 27.01
N SER A 114 58.93 0.89 26.85
CA SER A 114 57.84 0.69 27.81
C SER A 114 57.82 -0.77 28.23
N HIS A 115 58.43 -1.07 29.37
CA HIS A 115 58.18 -2.30 30.10
C HIS A 115 56.70 -2.33 30.56
N GLY A 116 55.84 -2.89 29.74
CA GLY A 116 54.49 -3.32 30.11
C GLY A 116 54.45 -4.84 30.17
N LYS A 117 54.73 -5.43 31.33
CA LYS A 117 54.28 -6.80 31.62
C LYS A 117 52.76 -6.79 31.60
N SER A 118 52.17 -7.29 30.51
CA SER A 118 50.74 -7.52 30.40
C SER A 118 50.48 -8.99 30.70
N ASP A 119 50.27 -9.33 31.97
CA ASP A 119 49.71 -10.61 32.40
C ASP A 119 48.25 -10.69 31.96
N LYS A 120 48.01 -11.02 30.68
CA LYS A 120 46.69 -11.31 30.15
C LYS A 120 46.61 -12.79 29.80
N SER A 121 46.10 -13.59 30.73
CA SER A 121 45.66 -14.97 30.43
C SER A 121 44.35 -14.91 29.64
N GLU A 122 44.44 -14.71 28.32
CA GLU A 122 43.27 -14.77 27.45
C GLU A 122 43.04 -16.21 27.00
N SER A 123 42.02 -16.86 27.56
CA SER A 123 41.55 -18.15 27.07
C SER A 123 40.69 -17.93 25.81
N HIS A 124 41.22 -18.27 24.63
CA HIS A 124 40.48 -18.16 23.38
C HIS A 124 39.54 -19.34 23.20
N VAL A 125 38.24 -19.09 23.09
CA VAL A 125 37.27 -20.11 22.65
C VAL A 125 37.14 -20.02 21.14
N PHE A 126 37.55 -21.10 20.46
CA PHE A 126 37.44 -21.19 19.02
C PHE A 126 36.12 -21.86 18.61
N GLU A 127 35.44 -21.25 17.67
CA GLU A 127 34.32 -21.81 16.92
C GLU A 127 34.85 -22.32 15.57
N ALA A 128 34.63 -23.60 15.28
CA ALA A 128 35.03 -24.22 14.02
C ALA A 128 33.85 -24.32 13.04
N MET A 129 34.07 -23.92 11.78
CA MET A 129 33.19 -24.20 10.65
C MET A 129 33.95 -25.05 9.62
N GLY A 130 33.52 -26.30 9.42
CA GLY A 130 34.29 -27.30 8.69
C GLY A 130 35.45 -27.89 9.51
N GLY A 131 36.07 -28.95 9.01
CA GLY A 131 36.90 -29.84 9.85
C GLY A 131 36.04 -30.64 10.84
N ASP A 132 36.68 -31.34 11.77
CA ASP A 132 36.00 -31.97 12.91
C ASP A 132 35.77 -30.93 14.02
N SER A 133 34.55 -30.40 14.11
CA SER A 133 34.22 -29.33 15.05
C SER A 133 34.41 -29.69 16.53
N LEU A 134 34.49 -30.99 16.88
CA LEU A 134 34.75 -31.43 18.25
C LEU A 134 36.18 -31.07 18.71
N LEU A 135 37.07 -30.82 17.75
CA LEU A 135 38.46 -30.44 18.01
C LEU A 135 38.66 -28.92 17.98
N ALA A 136 37.60 -28.10 17.94
CA ALA A 136 37.72 -26.64 17.84
C ALA A 136 38.58 -26.04 18.96
N SER A 137 38.51 -26.59 20.18
CA SER A 137 39.32 -26.19 21.33
C SER A 137 40.81 -26.55 21.21
N ASN A 138 41.19 -27.38 20.24
CA ASN A 138 42.57 -27.74 19.93
C ASN A 138 42.86 -27.50 18.43
N PRO A 139 43.21 -26.26 18.04
CA PRO A 139 43.50 -25.90 16.66
C PRO A 139 44.50 -26.83 15.96
N LEU A 140 45.56 -27.25 16.65
CA LEU A 140 46.59 -28.12 16.09
C LEU A 140 46.07 -29.52 15.72
N ALA A 141 45.16 -30.07 16.52
CA ALA A 141 44.48 -31.34 16.22
C ALA A 141 43.37 -31.16 15.17
N TRP A 142 42.73 -29.98 15.11
CA TRP A 142 41.70 -29.66 14.15
C TRP A 142 42.23 -29.45 12.73
N ILE A 143 43.37 -28.77 12.54
CA ILE A 143 43.91 -28.40 11.22
C ILE A 143 44.03 -29.60 10.25
N PRO A 144 44.59 -30.77 10.65
CA PRO A 144 44.69 -31.93 9.78
C PRO A 144 43.33 -32.46 9.32
N THR A 145 42.27 -32.29 10.12
CA THR A 145 40.92 -32.79 9.81
C THR A 145 40.27 -32.07 8.63
N VAL A 146 40.73 -30.86 8.31
CA VAL A 146 40.31 -30.09 7.12
C VAL A 146 40.86 -30.71 5.82
N GLY A 147 41.80 -31.67 5.91
CA GLY A 147 42.29 -32.42 4.75
C GLY A 147 41.22 -33.31 4.10
N SER A 148 40.22 -33.76 4.86
CA SER A 148 39.14 -34.62 4.34
C SER A 148 37.99 -33.82 3.75
N TYR A 149 37.62 -34.10 2.50
CA TYR A 149 36.53 -33.42 1.80
C TYR A 149 35.16 -33.56 2.46
N LYS A 150 34.95 -34.64 3.24
CA LYS A 150 33.71 -34.87 4.00
C LYS A 150 33.47 -33.82 5.08
N ASN A 151 34.56 -33.22 5.56
CA ASN A 151 34.53 -32.22 6.62
C ASN A 151 34.47 -30.79 6.08
N TRP A 152 34.45 -30.60 4.76
CA TRP A 152 34.44 -29.25 4.22
C TRP A 152 33.06 -28.60 4.36
N ARG A 153 33.05 -27.32 4.73
CA ARG A 153 31.85 -26.49 4.82
C ARG A 153 32.11 -25.15 4.15
N ILE A 154 31.05 -24.39 3.89
CA ILE A 154 31.18 -23.01 3.40
C ILE A 154 31.80 -22.16 4.51
N ILE A 155 33.00 -21.66 4.28
CA ILE A 155 33.77 -20.87 5.24
C ILE A 155 33.78 -19.38 4.90
N ASN A 156 33.55 -19.05 3.63
CA ASN A 156 33.40 -17.68 3.17
C ASN A 156 32.33 -17.59 2.08
N ARG A 157 31.63 -16.46 2.05
CA ARG A 157 30.59 -16.12 1.07
C ARG A 157 30.97 -14.77 0.47
N ASN A 158 31.41 -14.78 -0.77
CA ASN A 158 31.81 -13.60 -1.52
C ASN A 158 30.83 -13.35 -2.68
N GLY A 159 30.76 -12.10 -3.16
CA GLY A 159 29.87 -11.76 -4.28
C GLY A 159 28.39 -12.01 -3.94
N LEU A 160 27.94 -11.53 -2.78
CA LEU A 160 26.52 -11.49 -2.43
C LEU A 160 25.81 -10.53 -3.38
N THR A 161 24.84 -11.06 -4.12
CA THR A 161 23.98 -10.28 -5.02
C THR A 161 22.54 -10.40 -4.56
N LEU A 162 21.71 -9.41 -4.84
CA LEU A 162 20.27 -9.52 -4.61
C LEU A 162 19.73 -10.68 -5.45
N MET A 163 18.74 -11.39 -4.90
CA MET A 163 18.07 -12.47 -5.64
C MET A 163 17.45 -11.95 -6.94
N SER A 164 16.97 -10.70 -6.95
CA SER A 164 16.49 -10.00 -8.14
C SER A 164 17.56 -9.86 -9.23
N ASP A 165 18.78 -9.52 -8.84
CA ASP A 165 19.91 -9.32 -9.75
C ASP A 165 20.42 -10.66 -10.28
N MET A 166 20.30 -11.72 -9.47
CA MET A 166 20.62 -13.07 -9.91
C MET A 166 19.60 -13.55 -10.93
N ILE A 167 18.31 -13.54 -10.60
CA ILE A 167 17.25 -14.04 -11.49
C ILE A 167 17.29 -13.30 -12.83
N SER A 168 17.48 -11.98 -12.81
CA SER A 168 17.60 -11.19 -14.03
C SER A 168 18.88 -11.39 -14.82
N SER A 169 19.91 -12.00 -14.23
CA SER A 169 21.09 -12.42 -14.97
C SER A 169 20.90 -13.76 -15.70
N LEU A 170 19.80 -14.47 -15.45
CA LEU A 170 19.43 -15.69 -16.16
C LEU A 170 18.75 -15.35 -17.49
N SER A 171 19.08 -16.10 -18.54
CA SER A 171 18.50 -15.90 -19.88
C SER A 171 16.98 -16.11 -19.86
N GLY A 172 16.23 -15.14 -20.38
CA GLY A 172 14.77 -15.14 -20.44
C GLY A 172 14.07 -14.53 -19.21
N TYR A 173 14.81 -14.16 -18.16
CA TYR A 173 14.28 -13.59 -16.93
C TYR A 173 14.78 -12.17 -16.65
N GLU A 174 15.39 -11.51 -17.62
CA GLU A 174 16.03 -10.19 -17.51
C GLU A 174 15.06 -9.12 -16.99
N HIS A 175 13.80 -9.24 -17.37
CA HIS A 175 12.72 -8.32 -17.01
C HIS A 175 12.34 -8.36 -15.51
N THR A 176 12.66 -9.45 -14.80
CA THR A 176 12.27 -9.68 -13.39
C THR A 176 12.92 -8.68 -12.43
N ARG A 177 14.10 -8.14 -12.75
CA ARG A 177 14.81 -7.15 -11.91
C ARG A 177 13.94 -5.95 -11.58
N SER A 178 13.27 -5.44 -12.61
CA SER A 178 12.40 -4.28 -12.52
C SER A 178 11.25 -4.50 -11.54
N TRP A 179 10.81 -5.75 -11.35
CA TRP A 179 9.75 -6.06 -10.41
C TRP A 179 10.17 -5.80 -8.97
N PHE A 180 11.38 -6.23 -8.62
CA PHE A 180 11.88 -6.10 -7.25
C PHE A 180 12.28 -4.66 -6.90
N GLU A 181 12.90 -3.93 -7.83
CA GLU A 181 13.35 -2.54 -7.61
C GLU A 181 12.18 -1.58 -7.42
N GLN A 182 11.09 -1.79 -8.15
CA GLN A 182 9.91 -0.94 -8.07
C GLN A 182 8.95 -1.36 -6.94
N ALA A 183 9.01 -2.61 -6.50
CA ALA A 183 8.35 -3.09 -5.28
C ALA A 183 8.96 -2.54 -3.98
N VAL A 184 10.19 -2.01 -3.99
CA VAL A 184 10.93 -1.62 -2.77
C VAL A 184 10.13 -0.73 -1.82
N PRO A 185 9.39 0.31 -2.27
CA PRO A 185 8.59 1.14 -1.37
C PRO A 185 7.21 0.52 -1.02
N ALA A 186 6.77 -0.50 -1.76
CA ALA A 186 5.51 -1.23 -1.59
C ALA A 186 5.66 -2.51 -0.73
N LEU A 187 6.86 -2.79 -0.22
CA LEU A 187 7.14 -3.93 0.64
C LEU A 187 6.88 -3.66 2.13
N SER A 188 6.34 -2.48 2.48
CA SER A 188 5.85 -2.23 3.84
C SER A 188 4.80 -3.29 4.19
N LYS A 189 4.93 -3.90 5.38
CA LYS A 189 4.07 -5.03 5.78
C LYS A 189 2.58 -4.65 5.75
N TYR A 190 2.25 -3.37 5.87
CA TYR A 190 0.91 -2.78 5.88
C TYR A 190 0.94 -1.31 5.43
N ILE A 191 -0.24 -0.71 5.21
CA ILE A 191 -0.40 0.68 4.77
C ILE A 191 -0.37 1.60 6.00
N GLU A 192 0.69 2.39 6.15
CA GLU A 192 0.89 3.33 7.26
C GLU A 192 0.57 4.78 6.85
N PHE A 193 -0.11 5.53 7.70
CA PHE A 193 -0.43 6.95 7.51
C PHE A 193 0.62 7.90 8.13
N SER A 194 1.73 7.37 8.66
CA SER A 194 2.81 8.14 9.29
C SER A 194 3.40 9.22 8.39
N ASP A 195 3.60 8.90 7.11
CA ASP A 195 4.29 9.77 6.17
C ASP A 195 3.35 10.78 5.51
N SER A 196 2.05 10.47 5.49
CA SER A 196 0.99 11.31 4.94
C SER A 196 -0.35 10.87 5.49
N MET A 197 -1.12 11.82 6.04
CA MET A 197 -2.48 11.61 6.53
C MET A 197 -3.46 11.19 5.43
N VAL A 198 -3.10 11.43 4.16
CA VAL A 198 -3.87 11.04 2.98
C VAL A 198 -3.10 9.99 2.19
N LYS A 199 -3.74 8.86 1.89
CA LYS A 199 -3.22 7.86 0.96
C LYS A 199 -4.11 7.78 -0.27
N LYS A 200 -3.47 7.68 -1.43
CA LYS A 200 -4.12 7.46 -2.71
C LYS A 200 -4.22 5.96 -2.95
N ILE A 201 -5.40 5.45 -3.25
CA ILE A 201 -5.63 4.03 -3.46
C ILE A 201 -6.44 3.78 -4.73
N ARG A 202 -6.42 2.55 -5.21
CA ARG A 202 -7.30 2.03 -6.25
C ARG A 202 -7.98 0.76 -5.73
N LEU A 203 -9.24 0.59 -6.11
CA LEU A 203 -10.07 -0.53 -5.69
C LEU A 203 -10.46 -1.34 -6.93
N ARG A 204 -9.77 -2.47 -7.15
CA ARG A 204 -10.08 -3.41 -8.22
C ARG A 204 -11.13 -4.40 -7.75
N LEU A 205 -12.22 -4.55 -8.48
CA LEU A 205 -13.25 -5.52 -8.16
C LEU A 205 -12.72 -6.94 -8.44
N MET A 206 -12.69 -7.78 -7.41
CA MET A 206 -12.30 -9.19 -7.47
C MET A 206 -13.52 -10.10 -7.62
N SER A 207 -14.64 -9.71 -7.00
CA SER A 207 -15.91 -10.41 -7.08
C SER A 207 -17.06 -9.43 -6.84
N PRO A 208 -18.19 -9.57 -7.54
CA PRO A 208 -18.44 -10.47 -8.69
C PRO A 208 -17.86 -9.93 -10.00
N SER A 209 -17.50 -10.81 -10.95
CA SER A 209 -16.95 -10.41 -12.27
C SER A 209 -17.81 -10.84 -13.46
N HIS A 210 -18.93 -11.52 -13.21
CA HIS A 210 -19.80 -12.06 -14.25
C HIS A 210 -20.77 -10.99 -14.79
N HIS A 211 -20.95 -10.97 -16.12
CA HIS A 211 -21.98 -10.20 -16.82
C HIS A 211 -22.03 -8.70 -16.47
N LEU A 212 -20.86 -8.09 -16.25
CA LEU A 212 -20.74 -6.63 -16.11
C LEU A 212 -20.68 -5.98 -17.49
N CYS A 213 -21.23 -4.78 -17.60
CA CYS A 213 -21.14 -3.97 -18.81
C CYS A 213 -19.67 -3.66 -19.11
N LEU A 214 -19.22 -4.08 -20.28
CA LEU A 214 -17.85 -3.92 -20.74
C LEU A 214 -17.65 -2.52 -21.32
N SER A 215 -16.60 -1.82 -20.89
CA SER A 215 -16.33 -0.48 -21.40
C SER A 215 -15.71 -0.40 -22.80
N TYR A 216 -16.16 -1.14 -23.82
CA TYR A 216 -15.66 -0.92 -25.20
C TYR A 216 -16.55 -1.43 -26.36
N LYS A 217 -16.31 -0.83 -27.54
CA LYS A 217 -17.08 -0.80 -28.80
C LYS A 217 -17.42 -2.17 -29.42
N LYS A 218 -18.63 -2.23 -29.98
CA LYS A 218 -19.06 -3.19 -31.00
C LYS A 218 -18.22 -2.99 -32.28
N GLY A 219 -17.60 -4.06 -32.80
CA GLY A 219 -16.85 -4.06 -34.07
C GLY A 219 -15.33 -4.16 -33.96
N SER A 220 -14.78 -4.58 -32.82
CA SER A 220 -13.36 -4.91 -32.70
C SER A 220 -13.11 -6.37 -33.09
N ASP A 221 -12.33 -6.61 -34.16
CA ASP A 221 -11.85 -7.94 -34.60
C ASP A 221 -10.60 -8.41 -33.82
N ASP A 222 -10.28 -7.77 -32.69
CA ASP A 222 -9.01 -7.96 -31.98
C ASP A 222 -8.90 -9.40 -31.43
N ARG A 223 -7.76 -10.08 -31.61
CA ARG A 223 -7.59 -11.51 -31.23
C ARG A 223 -7.35 -11.73 -29.74
N ASP A 224 -7.23 -10.66 -28.96
CA ASP A 224 -6.86 -10.66 -27.53
C ASP A 224 -8.05 -10.88 -26.55
N TYR A 225 -9.17 -11.45 -27.03
CA TYR A 225 -10.39 -11.73 -26.23
C TYR A 225 -10.21 -12.80 -25.12
N ALA A 226 -9.00 -13.25 -24.82
CA ALA A 226 -8.75 -14.43 -23.99
C ALA A 226 -8.40 -14.16 -22.50
N VAL A 227 -8.57 -12.93 -22.00
CA VAL A 227 -8.29 -12.60 -20.58
C VAL A 227 -9.43 -11.76 -19.99
N PRO A 228 -9.96 -12.09 -18.79
CA PRO A 228 -11.09 -11.35 -18.22
C PRO A 228 -10.77 -9.85 -18.06
N PRO A 229 -11.73 -8.96 -18.36
CA PRO A 229 -11.59 -7.52 -18.17
C PRO A 229 -11.33 -7.17 -16.71
N ASN A 230 -10.62 -6.07 -16.48
CA ASN A 230 -10.35 -5.57 -15.14
C ASN A 230 -11.33 -4.48 -14.76
N TYR A 231 -12.04 -4.72 -13.67
CA TYR A 231 -13.08 -3.84 -13.15
C TYR A 231 -12.56 -3.01 -11.99
N TYR A 232 -12.84 -1.71 -11.99
CA TYR A 232 -12.41 -0.80 -10.94
C TYR A 232 -13.57 0.07 -10.45
N LEU A 233 -13.61 0.30 -9.14
CA LEU A 233 -14.49 1.31 -8.56
C LEU A 233 -13.95 2.70 -8.91
N GLY A 234 -14.78 3.53 -9.54
CA GLY A 234 -14.40 4.89 -9.89
C GLY A 234 -15.58 5.84 -9.88
N HIS A 235 -15.31 7.11 -10.20
CA HIS A 235 -16.31 8.14 -10.40
C HIS A 235 -15.84 9.16 -11.43
N ARG A 236 -16.76 9.66 -12.27
CA ARG A 236 -16.53 10.78 -13.17
C ARG A 236 -17.32 11.99 -12.70
N THR A 237 -16.63 13.08 -12.40
CA THR A 237 -17.22 14.32 -11.84
C THR A 237 -18.33 14.92 -12.70
N LEU A 238 -18.29 14.71 -14.02
CA LEU A 238 -19.28 15.21 -14.97
C LEU A 238 -20.29 14.15 -15.44
N SER A 239 -20.20 12.91 -14.94
CA SER A 239 -21.11 11.83 -15.34
C SER A 239 -22.08 11.51 -14.22
N THR A 240 -23.31 11.17 -14.62
CA THR A 240 -24.32 10.57 -13.76
C THR A 240 -24.45 9.09 -14.07
N VAL A 241 -24.92 8.32 -13.09
CA VAL A 241 -25.48 6.98 -13.32
C VAL A 241 -26.98 7.12 -13.54
N MET A 242 -27.55 6.20 -14.30
CA MET A 242 -28.95 6.20 -14.69
C MET A 242 -29.52 4.79 -14.55
N PRO A 243 -29.97 4.41 -13.34
CA PRO A 243 -30.52 3.07 -13.11
C PRO A 243 -31.78 2.82 -13.95
N LEU A 244 -31.71 1.81 -14.80
CA LEU A 244 -32.77 1.34 -15.68
C LEU A 244 -33.41 0.07 -15.16
N SER A 245 -34.68 -0.12 -15.48
CA SER A 245 -35.39 -1.36 -15.26
C SER A 245 -34.94 -2.40 -16.28
N MET A 246 -34.55 -3.58 -15.77
CA MET A 246 -34.18 -4.76 -16.53
C MET A 246 -34.91 -5.97 -15.96
N ASP A 247 -35.41 -6.85 -16.81
CA ASP A 247 -36.09 -8.09 -16.43
C ASP A 247 -35.31 -9.31 -16.93
N LEU A 248 -35.46 -10.44 -16.24
CA LEU A 248 -34.93 -11.71 -16.72
C LEU A 248 -35.71 -12.15 -17.97
N GLU A 249 -34.98 -12.60 -18.99
CA GLU A 249 -35.58 -13.21 -20.18
C GLU A 249 -36.30 -14.52 -19.80
N TYR A 250 -35.72 -15.28 -18.87
CA TYR A 250 -36.24 -16.54 -18.32
C TYR A 250 -36.25 -16.47 -16.79
N SER A 251 -37.43 -16.60 -16.17
CA SER A 251 -37.60 -16.38 -14.73
C SER A 251 -37.07 -17.52 -13.84
N ASP A 252 -36.77 -18.66 -14.43
CA ASP A 252 -36.22 -19.87 -13.79
C ASP A 252 -34.69 -19.87 -13.69
N GLU A 253 -34.00 -18.93 -14.35
CA GLU A 253 -32.55 -18.77 -14.28
C GLU A 253 -32.17 -17.52 -13.45
N PRO A 254 -31.74 -17.66 -12.18
CA PRO A 254 -31.48 -16.51 -11.29
C PRO A 254 -30.40 -15.55 -11.82
N TRP A 255 -29.43 -16.09 -12.57
CA TRP A 255 -28.34 -15.34 -13.23
C TRP A 255 -28.48 -15.34 -14.76
N GLY A 256 -29.69 -15.57 -15.26
CA GLY A 256 -30.01 -15.67 -16.69
C GLY A 256 -29.96 -14.34 -17.43
N ARG A 257 -30.15 -14.38 -18.74
CA ARG A 257 -30.10 -13.18 -19.60
C ARG A 257 -31.09 -12.11 -19.14
N ILE A 258 -30.69 -10.84 -19.30
CA ILE A 258 -31.51 -9.68 -18.94
C ILE A 258 -31.91 -8.89 -20.18
N GLN A 259 -33.11 -8.33 -20.17
CA GLN A 259 -33.65 -7.51 -21.25
C GLN A 259 -34.41 -6.30 -20.70
N MET A 260 -34.58 -5.27 -21.54
CA MET A 260 -35.41 -4.13 -21.18
C MET A 260 -36.90 -4.49 -21.23
N PRO A 261 -37.71 -4.01 -20.28
CA PRO A 261 -39.16 -4.14 -20.36
C PRO A 261 -39.67 -3.54 -21.68
N ASN A 262 -40.40 -4.33 -22.47
CA ASN A 262 -40.94 -3.91 -23.78
C ASN A 262 -39.88 -3.35 -24.76
N ASN A 263 -38.60 -3.71 -24.62
CA ASN A 263 -37.48 -3.18 -25.41
C ASN A 263 -37.34 -1.64 -25.34
N LYS A 264 -37.74 -1.01 -24.23
CA LYS A 264 -37.59 0.44 -24.03
C LYS A 264 -36.90 0.74 -22.70
N PRO A 265 -36.03 1.76 -22.64
CA PRO A 265 -35.42 2.18 -21.39
C PRO A 265 -36.47 2.79 -20.47
N GLU A 266 -36.60 2.24 -19.27
CA GLU A 266 -37.47 2.74 -18.21
C GLU A 266 -36.63 3.03 -16.97
N PHE A 267 -36.79 4.19 -16.35
CA PHE A 267 -36.03 4.57 -15.15
C PHE A 267 -36.55 3.84 -13.92
N LEU A 268 -35.63 3.30 -13.12
CA LEU A 268 -35.97 2.55 -11.91
C LEU A 268 -36.29 3.46 -10.71
N PHE A 269 -35.60 4.61 -10.62
CA PHE A 269 -35.55 5.45 -9.43
C PHE A 269 -35.96 6.91 -9.66
N SER A 270 -36.26 7.61 -8.55
CA SER A 270 -36.47 9.06 -8.50
C SER A 270 -35.57 9.66 -7.41
N PRO A 271 -34.60 10.54 -7.76
CA PRO A 271 -34.30 11.01 -9.11
C PRO A 271 -33.78 9.90 -10.03
N GLY A 272 -34.12 9.96 -11.32
CA GLY A 272 -33.76 8.94 -12.31
C GLY A 272 -32.30 8.96 -12.75
N SER A 273 -31.57 10.03 -12.43
CA SER A 273 -30.13 10.09 -12.60
C SER A 273 -29.48 10.90 -11.49
N TYR A 274 -28.27 10.52 -11.10
CA TYR A 274 -27.52 11.19 -10.03
C TYR A 274 -26.03 10.91 -10.18
N ARG A 275 -25.18 11.70 -9.50
CA ARG A 275 -23.73 11.46 -9.49
C ARG A 275 -23.41 10.33 -8.53
N ALA A 276 -22.77 9.27 -9.02
CA ALA A 276 -22.46 8.10 -8.22
C ALA A 276 -21.08 7.53 -8.54
N PRO A 277 -20.49 6.75 -7.61
CA PRO A 277 -19.48 5.80 -8.00
C PRO A 277 -20.10 4.71 -8.87
N ALA A 278 -19.28 4.08 -9.70
CA ALA A 278 -19.69 2.95 -10.51
C ALA A 278 -18.49 2.03 -10.79
N ILE A 279 -18.79 0.80 -11.24
CA ILE A 279 -17.76 -0.13 -11.68
C ILE A 279 -17.49 0.07 -13.17
N TYR A 280 -16.24 0.37 -13.49
CA TYR A 280 -15.74 0.55 -14.86
C TYR A 280 -14.87 -0.65 -15.22
N GLY A 281 -15.20 -1.34 -16.31
CA GLY A 281 -14.45 -2.50 -16.78
C GLY A 281 -13.62 -2.18 -18.01
N TYR A 282 -12.31 -2.42 -17.99
CA TYR A 282 -11.48 -2.23 -19.17
C TYR A 282 -10.91 -3.55 -19.69
N SER A 283 -10.98 -3.74 -21.01
CA SER A 283 -10.57 -4.96 -21.70
C SER A 283 -9.05 -5.01 -21.90
N ALA A 284 -8.46 -6.19 -21.75
CA ALA A 284 -7.04 -6.44 -22.03
C ALA A 284 -6.06 -5.43 -21.40
N ASN A 285 -6.41 -4.88 -20.24
CA ASN A 285 -5.66 -3.78 -19.59
C ASN A 285 -5.53 -2.52 -20.44
N LYS A 286 -6.46 -2.20 -21.33
CA LYS A 286 -6.44 -0.99 -22.17
C LYS A 286 -7.40 0.07 -21.67
N VAL A 287 -6.98 1.33 -21.67
CA VAL A 287 -7.85 2.51 -21.51
C VAL A 287 -7.81 3.25 -22.84
N GLY A 288 -8.92 3.17 -23.58
CA GLY A 288 -8.94 3.55 -24.99
C GLY A 288 -7.99 2.67 -25.81
N GLU A 289 -7.06 3.31 -26.52
CA GLU A 289 -6.08 2.63 -27.39
C GLU A 289 -4.75 2.32 -26.68
N ASN A 290 -4.56 2.75 -25.42
CA ASN A 290 -3.31 2.55 -24.68
C ASN A 290 -3.52 1.52 -23.59
N LEU A 291 -2.50 0.69 -23.32
CA LEU A 291 -2.54 -0.18 -22.15
C LEU A 291 -2.28 0.63 -20.85
N TYR A 292 -2.71 0.09 -19.71
CA TYR A 292 -2.64 0.73 -18.39
C TYR A 292 -1.25 1.25 -18.08
N GLY A 293 -1.18 2.44 -17.49
CA GLY A 293 0.09 2.95 -17.00
C GLY A 293 1.14 3.09 -18.10
N THR A 294 0.77 3.40 -19.35
CA THR A 294 1.77 3.81 -20.36
C THR A 294 1.61 5.22 -20.81
N LYS A 295 0.41 5.75 -20.68
CA LYS A 295 0.16 7.17 -20.76
C LYS A 295 -0.70 7.57 -19.59
N TYR A 296 -0.51 8.81 -19.17
CA TYR A 296 -1.41 9.42 -18.23
C TYR A 296 -2.79 9.56 -18.88
N ASP A 297 -3.78 8.90 -18.30
CA ASP A 297 -5.15 8.85 -18.81
C ASP A 297 -6.13 9.39 -17.75
N ASP A 298 -6.95 10.36 -18.15
CA ASP A 298 -7.90 11.02 -17.25
C ASP A 298 -9.08 10.13 -16.84
N GLU A 299 -9.47 9.19 -17.70
CA GLU A 299 -10.53 8.21 -17.43
C GLU A 299 -10.05 7.17 -16.42
N PHE A 300 -8.82 6.66 -16.58
CA PHE A 300 -8.24 5.75 -15.60
C PHE A 300 -7.94 6.43 -14.27
N ARG A 301 -7.53 7.70 -14.27
CA ARG A 301 -7.37 8.50 -13.05
C ARG A 301 -8.66 8.60 -12.23
N SER A 302 -9.81 8.56 -12.89
CA SER A 302 -11.12 8.62 -12.24
C SER A 302 -11.43 7.39 -11.35
N THR A 303 -10.55 6.39 -11.32
CA THR A 303 -10.59 5.22 -10.43
C THR A 303 -9.74 5.37 -9.16
N VAL A 304 -9.03 6.50 -9.01
CA VAL A 304 -8.15 6.75 -7.87
C VAL A 304 -8.91 7.46 -6.76
N TRP A 305 -8.94 6.84 -5.58
CA TRP A 305 -9.57 7.35 -4.37
C TRP A 305 -8.51 7.92 -3.43
N SER A 306 -8.89 8.88 -2.60
CA SER A 306 -8.04 9.34 -1.50
C SER A 306 -8.71 8.98 -0.20
N ILE A 307 -8.02 8.17 0.60
CA ILE A 307 -8.47 7.75 1.92
C ILE A 307 -7.68 8.50 2.99
N THR A 308 -8.36 8.88 4.06
CA THR A 308 -7.76 9.41 5.27
C THR A 308 -8.23 8.59 6.45
N SER A 309 -7.32 8.19 7.34
CA SER A 309 -7.66 7.56 8.61
C SER A 309 -7.22 8.48 9.75
N PRO A 310 -8.13 9.29 10.31
CA PRO A 310 -7.76 10.25 11.35
C PRO A 310 -7.47 9.59 12.70
N TYR A 311 -7.88 8.33 12.89
CA TYR A 311 -7.81 7.64 14.19
C TYR A 311 -6.80 6.49 14.23
N ASP A 312 -6.42 5.92 13.09
CA ASP A 312 -5.49 4.80 13.04
C ASP A 312 -4.18 5.20 12.35
N ALA A 313 -3.04 4.94 13.00
CA ALA A 313 -1.71 5.18 12.42
C ALA A 313 -1.42 4.26 11.20
N ALA A 314 -2.11 3.13 11.11
CA ALA A 314 -2.06 2.20 10.00
C ALA A 314 -3.47 1.73 9.63
N LEU A 315 -3.68 1.44 8.36
CA LEU A 315 -4.96 0.91 7.89
C LEU A 315 -5.15 -0.51 8.44
N CYS A 316 -6.30 -0.77 9.06
CA CYS A 316 -6.63 -2.05 9.67
C CYS A 316 -8.11 -2.40 9.48
N HIS A 317 -8.48 -3.65 9.74
CA HIS A 317 -9.86 -4.11 9.63
C HIS A 317 -10.80 -3.23 10.48
N GLY A 318 -11.85 -2.68 9.87
CA GLY A 318 -12.78 -1.78 10.55
C GLY A 318 -12.25 -0.36 10.76
N SER A 319 -11.12 0.01 10.16
CA SER A 319 -10.65 1.39 10.11
C SER A 319 -11.73 2.31 9.55
N ARG A 320 -11.90 3.45 10.20
CA ARG A 320 -12.85 4.50 9.82
C ARG A 320 -12.14 5.48 8.90
N THR A 321 -12.48 5.45 7.62
CA THR A 321 -11.87 6.31 6.61
C THR A 321 -12.85 7.35 6.09
N GLY A 322 -12.37 8.58 5.87
CA GLY A 322 -13.07 9.57 5.07
C GLY A 322 -12.55 9.51 3.64
N ASP A 323 -13.46 9.36 2.67
CA ASP A 323 -13.11 9.24 1.25
C ASP A 323 -13.33 10.58 0.54
N SER A 324 -12.26 11.16 0.01
CA SER A 324 -12.31 12.27 -0.92
C SER A 324 -11.75 11.88 -2.28
N GLY A 325 -12.58 11.94 -3.31
CA GLY A 325 -12.15 11.96 -4.70
C GLY A 325 -11.45 13.29 -4.97
N ASN A 326 -10.14 13.35 -4.72
CA ASN A 326 -9.34 14.50 -5.12
C ASN A 326 -9.16 14.46 -6.63
N ASN A 327 -9.99 15.20 -7.35
CA ASN A 327 -10.01 15.22 -8.80
C ASN A 327 -9.73 16.62 -9.33
N THR A 328 -8.56 17.24 -9.05
CA THR A 328 -8.05 18.35 -9.89
C THR A 328 -6.62 18.80 -9.60
N LEU A 329 -5.85 18.92 -10.68
CA LEU A 329 -5.14 20.13 -11.04
C LEU A 329 -5.29 20.24 -12.57
N SER A 330 -6.16 21.14 -13.03
CA SER A 330 -6.11 21.61 -14.41
C SER A 330 -4.92 22.57 -14.50
N ILE A 331 -4.07 22.36 -15.50
CA ILE A 331 -3.29 23.48 -16.03
C ILE A 331 -4.30 24.30 -16.84
N SER A 332 -5.04 25.17 -16.13
CA SER A 332 -5.77 26.36 -16.61
C SER A 332 -6.89 26.71 -15.60
N THR A 333 -6.67 27.80 -14.87
CA THR A 333 -7.64 28.79 -14.33
C THR A 333 -8.97 28.38 -13.67
N ALA A 334 -9.12 27.21 -13.04
CA ALA A 334 -10.25 26.96 -12.13
C ALA A 334 -9.90 26.04 -10.94
N LYS A 335 -10.42 26.40 -9.75
CA LYS A 335 -10.17 25.73 -8.45
C LYS A 335 -10.49 24.22 -8.48
N PRO A 336 -9.84 23.40 -7.62
CA PRO A 336 -10.12 21.98 -7.59
C PRO A 336 -11.52 21.64 -7.04
N VAL A 337 -12.28 20.81 -7.76
CA VAL A 337 -13.57 20.26 -7.33
C VAL A 337 -13.31 18.99 -6.53
N ILE A 338 -13.46 19.06 -5.22
CA ILE A 338 -13.37 17.91 -4.31
C ILE A 338 -14.75 17.26 -4.28
N SER A 339 -14.85 15.98 -4.66
CA SER A 339 -16.09 15.21 -4.52
C SER A 339 -15.90 14.07 -3.52
N SER A 340 -16.78 13.96 -2.53
CA SER A 340 -16.77 12.91 -1.50
C SER A 340 -17.79 11.82 -1.79
N LEU A 341 -17.46 10.60 -1.37
CA LEU A 341 -18.36 9.45 -1.45
C LEU A 341 -19.34 9.47 -0.28
N ILE A 342 -20.64 9.50 -0.58
CA ILE A 342 -21.73 9.56 0.41
C ILE A 342 -22.77 8.47 0.16
N VAL A 343 -23.71 8.34 1.08
CA VAL A 343 -24.90 7.50 0.93
C VAL A 343 -26.13 8.37 1.11
N PHE A 344 -27.11 8.21 0.23
CA PHE A 344 -28.43 8.81 0.38
C PHE A 344 -29.52 7.76 0.18
N ARG A 345 -30.73 8.07 0.63
CA ARG A 345 -31.91 7.22 0.45
C ARG A 345 -32.88 7.91 -0.49
N ASN A 346 -33.18 7.32 -1.65
CA ASN A 346 -34.02 7.93 -2.69
C ASN A 346 -35.50 8.03 -2.29
N GLN A 347 -36.36 8.57 -3.17
CA GLN A 347 -37.80 8.74 -2.87
C GLN A 347 -38.52 7.41 -2.63
N GLN A 348 -38.03 6.32 -3.20
CA GLN A 348 -38.52 4.96 -3.01
C GLN A 348 -37.97 4.28 -1.75
N GLY A 349 -37.07 4.92 -1.01
CA GLY A 349 -36.50 4.33 0.19
C GLY A 349 -35.33 3.38 -0.03
N VAL A 350 -34.75 3.35 -1.23
CA VAL A 350 -33.56 2.56 -1.57
C VAL A 350 -32.31 3.36 -1.23
N PHE A 351 -31.34 2.72 -0.57
CA PHE A 351 -30.05 3.33 -0.27
C PHE A 351 -29.10 3.21 -1.45
N LEU A 352 -28.55 4.34 -1.87
CA LEU A 352 -27.68 4.46 -3.05
C LEU A 352 -26.39 5.18 -2.68
N PRO A 353 -25.22 4.69 -3.15
CA PRO A 353 -23.98 5.43 -3.03
C PRO A 353 -23.98 6.60 -4.02
N ALA A 354 -23.52 7.77 -3.59
CA ALA A 354 -23.49 8.98 -4.41
C ALA A 354 -22.21 9.77 -4.22
N MET A 355 -21.98 10.72 -5.12
CA MET A 355 -20.86 11.64 -5.07
C MET A 355 -21.39 13.05 -4.87
N THR A 356 -20.84 13.75 -3.89
CA THR A 356 -21.24 15.13 -3.56
C THR A 356 -20.03 16.04 -3.54
N ASP A 357 -20.25 17.32 -3.84
CA ASP A 357 -19.23 18.37 -3.73
C ASP A 357 -19.36 19.13 -2.40
N THR A 358 -20.31 18.70 -1.56
CA THR A 358 -20.51 19.28 -0.24
C THR A 358 -19.33 18.92 0.66
N LYS A 359 -19.07 19.80 1.64
CA LYS A 359 -18.03 19.57 2.67
C LYS A 359 -18.42 18.49 3.68
N ASP A 360 -19.58 17.86 3.52
CA ASP A 360 -20.03 16.79 4.40
C ASP A 360 -19.17 15.55 4.14
N VAL A 361 -18.45 15.10 5.17
CA VAL A 361 -17.63 13.90 5.10
C VAL A 361 -18.43 12.74 5.67
N HIS A 362 -18.68 11.73 4.83
CA HIS A 362 -19.19 10.45 5.29
C HIS A 362 -18.02 9.54 5.65
N ILE A 363 -18.18 8.79 6.74
CA ILE A 363 -17.18 7.86 7.23
C ILE A 363 -17.50 6.46 6.71
N TRP A 364 -16.53 5.84 6.07
CA TRP A 364 -16.57 4.48 5.55
C TRP A 364 -15.73 3.55 6.42
N ARG A 365 -16.14 2.30 6.52
CA ARG A 365 -15.36 1.24 7.16
C ARG A 365 -14.75 0.35 6.09
N ILE A 366 -13.43 0.16 6.15
CA ILE A 366 -12.72 -0.79 5.29
C ILE A 366 -12.62 -2.13 6.03
N LEU A 367 -13.33 -3.14 5.52
CA LEU A 367 -13.42 -4.46 6.15
C LEU A 367 -12.60 -5.47 5.35
N LYS A 368 -11.48 -5.92 5.90
CA LYS A 368 -10.69 -7.01 5.31
C LYS A 368 -11.50 -8.32 5.30
N THR A 369 -11.44 -9.06 4.20
CA THR A 369 -12.13 -10.36 4.05
C THR A 369 -11.44 -11.48 4.84
N GLY A 370 -12.21 -12.48 5.29
CA GLY A 370 -11.69 -13.65 6.00
C GLY A 370 -11.16 -13.39 7.42
N VAL A 371 -11.53 -12.27 8.04
CA VAL A 371 -11.08 -11.91 9.40
C VAL A 371 -11.91 -12.61 10.47
N VAL A 372 -11.23 -13.15 11.48
CA VAL A 372 -11.86 -13.77 12.64
C VAL A 372 -12.61 -12.69 13.45
N PRO A 373 -13.86 -12.94 13.91
CA PRO A 373 -14.59 -11.96 14.72
C PRO A 373 -13.80 -11.50 15.94
N GLY A 374 -13.63 -10.19 16.09
CA GLY A 374 -12.88 -9.58 17.20
C GLY A 374 -11.42 -9.22 16.88
N ASP A 375 -10.85 -9.76 15.80
CA ASP A 375 -9.51 -9.39 15.35
C ASP A 375 -9.52 -8.06 14.56
N LYS A 376 -8.42 -7.30 14.71
CA LYS A 376 -8.20 -6.03 14.00
C LYS A 376 -6.88 -6.07 13.20
N PRO A 377 -6.73 -6.98 12.22
CA PRO A 377 -5.49 -7.12 11.47
C PRO A 377 -5.21 -5.89 10.61
N ASN A 378 -3.92 -5.58 10.43
CA ASN A 378 -3.50 -4.54 9.50
C ASN A 378 -3.81 -4.94 8.04
N ILE A 379 -4.10 -3.93 7.22
CA ILE A 379 -4.38 -4.03 5.80
C ILE A 379 -3.10 -3.65 5.04
N ALA A 380 -2.72 -4.51 4.10
CA ALA A 380 -1.60 -4.33 3.20
C ALA A 380 -2.09 -4.11 1.77
N GLU A 381 -1.19 -3.62 0.93
CA GLU A 381 -1.40 -3.60 -0.51
C GLU A 381 -1.67 -5.02 -1.06
N GLY A 382 -2.66 -5.14 -1.95
CA GLY A 382 -3.15 -6.41 -2.47
C GLY A 382 -4.09 -7.18 -1.52
N ASP A 383 -4.49 -6.61 -0.38
CA ASP A 383 -5.55 -7.19 0.45
C ASP A 383 -6.93 -7.00 -0.17
N GLU A 384 -7.78 -8.00 0.03
CA GLU A 384 -9.18 -7.97 -0.33
C GLU A 384 -10.00 -7.34 0.80
N VAL A 385 -10.82 -6.37 0.44
CA VAL A 385 -11.59 -5.54 1.36
C VAL A 385 -12.99 -5.32 0.83
N GLN A 386 -13.92 -5.08 1.74
CA GLN A 386 -15.26 -4.61 1.46
C GLN A 386 -15.44 -3.22 2.05
N LEU A 387 -16.23 -2.39 1.38
CA LEU A 387 -16.62 -1.07 1.89
C LEU A 387 -17.97 -1.18 2.57
N ALA A 388 -18.01 -0.79 3.84
CA ALA A 388 -19.24 -0.74 4.62
C ALA A 388 -19.48 0.68 5.16
N TRP A 389 -20.74 1.03 5.28
CA TRP A 389 -21.20 2.31 5.79
C TRP A 389 -22.08 2.08 7.01
N SER A 390 -21.80 2.79 8.11
CA SER A 390 -22.48 2.61 9.40
C SER A 390 -23.22 3.87 9.78
N TYR A 391 -24.50 3.77 10.18
CA TYR A 391 -25.28 4.91 10.67
C TYR A 391 -24.60 5.62 11.84
N GLN A 392 -24.00 4.85 12.75
CA GLN A 392 -23.41 5.36 14.00
C GLN A 392 -22.15 6.19 13.77
N ASP A 393 -21.47 6.00 12.64
CA ASP A 393 -20.26 6.76 12.33
C ASP A 393 -20.58 8.11 11.67
N GLN A 394 -21.82 8.36 11.26
CA GLN A 394 -22.16 9.55 10.48
C GLN A 394 -22.61 10.72 11.35
N TYR A 395 -21.65 11.53 11.79
CA TYR A 395 -21.94 12.76 12.54
C TYR A 395 -22.80 13.77 11.77
N CYS A 396 -22.65 13.84 10.44
CA CYS A 396 -23.42 14.75 9.59
C CYS A 396 -24.79 14.19 9.15
N GLY A 397 -25.06 12.92 9.46
CA GLY A 397 -26.22 12.18 8.97
C GLY A 397 -26.19 11.90 7.47
N TYR A 398 -27.27 11.33 6.94
CA TYR A 398 -27.49 11.10 5.51
C TYR A 398 -28.77 11.79 5.03
N ARG A 399 -28.88 11.97 3.72
CA ARG A 399 -30.08 12.54 3.07
C ARG A 399 -31.11 11.46 2.82
N ASP A 400 -32.34 11.65 3.31
CA ASP A 400 -33.47 10.76 3.07
C ASP A 400 -34.60 11.50 2.34
N PHE A 401 -34.88 11.09 1.10
CA PHE A 401 -35.86 11.69 0.21
C PHE A 401 -37.23 10.98 0.25
N THR A 402 -37.44 10.00 1.13
CA THR A 402 -38.72 9.26 1.19
C THR A 402 -39.92 10.11 1.58
N GLN A 403 -39.71 11.18 2.34
CA GLN A 403 -40.77 12.04 2.87
C GLN A 403 -40.84 13.41 2.20
N ASP A 404 -39.79 13.82 1.49
CA ASP A 404 -39.71 15.11 0.81
C ASP A 404 -38.70 15.11 -0.35
N ALA A 405 -38.85 16.07 -1.27
CA ALA A 405 -37.94 16.24 -2.40
C ALA A 405 -36.60 16.91 -2.02
N PHE A 406 -36.44 17.37 -0.78
CA PHE A 406 -35.26 18.12 -0.33
C PHE A 406 -34.21 17.24 0.36
N GLY A 407 -34.58 16.03 0.76
CA GLY A 407 -33.70 15.08 1.43
C GLY A 407 -33.43 15.49 2.87
N ARG A 408 -34.40 15.29 3.78
CA ARG A 408 -34.20 15.57 5.21
C ARG A 408 -32.99 14.80 5.75
N ARG A 409 -32.16 15.49 6.54
CA ARG A 409 -31.01 14.87 7.22
C ARG A 409 -31.48 13.94 8.34
N ARG A 410 -30.95 12.73 8.38
CA ARG A 410 -31.18 11.72 9.43
C ARG A 410 -29.86 11.18 9.96
N ASN A 411 -29.77 11.00 11.26
CA ASN A 411 -28.56 10.51 11.94
C ASN A 411 -28.69 9.06 12.40
N GLY A 412 -29.86 8.46 12.24
CA GLY A 412 -30.16 7.09 12.68
C GLY A 412 -30.77 6.25 11.57
N PRO A 413 -30.86 4.93 11.78
CA PRO A 413 -31.50 4.02 10.85
C PRO A 413 -32.97 4.43 10.63
N PRO A 414 -33.50 4.32 9.39
CA PRO A 414 -34.90 4.58 9.15
C PRO A 414 -35.78 3.48 9.79
N PRO A 415 -37.08 3.75 9.99
CA PRO A 415 -38.02 2.71 10.42
C PRO A 415 -38.02 1.54 9.43
N GLY A 416 -37.84 0.31 9.93
CA GLY A 416 -37.78 -0.91 9.11
C GLY A 416 -36.38 -1.33 8.65
N SER A 417 -35.32 -0.66 9.10
CA SER A 417 -33.94 -1.11 8.91
C SER A 417 -33.67 -2.41 9.67
N ASN A 418 -33.06 -3.37 8.98
CA ASN A 418 -32.71 -4.72 9.43
C ASN A 418 -31.31 -4.79 10.06
N GLY A 419 -30.48 -3.76 9.91
CA GLY A 419 -29.10 -3.80 10.40
C GLY A 419 -28.42 -2.43 10.56
N PRO A 420 -27.35 -2.33 11.35
CA PRO A 420 -26.64 -1.08 11.59
C PRO A 420 -25.63 -0.72 10.48
N LEU A 421 -25.39 -1.63 9.54
CA LEU A 421 -24.38 -1.52 8.49
C LEU A 421 -25.02 -1.71 7.12
N LEU A 422 -24.61 -0.86 6.19
CA LEU A 422 -24.90 -0.97 4.76
C LEU A 422 -23.64 -1.40 4.03
N TYR A 423 -23.75 -2.43 3.20
CA TYR A 423 -22.68 -2.92 2.36
C TYR A 423 -22.87 -2.45 0.92
N MET A 424 -21.78 -2.09 0.26
CA MET A 424 -21.79 -1.77 -1.17
C MET A 424 -21.97 -3.06 -1.98
N ARG A 425 -22.99 -3.10 -2.84
CA ARG A 425 -23.39 -4.30 -3.59
C ARG A 425 -23.68 -4.04 -5.05
N LEU A 426 -23.50 -5.09 -5.85
CA LEU A 426 -23.90 -5.14 -7.25
C LEU A 426 -25.27 -5.84 -7.37
N PRO A 427 -26.31 -5.18 -7.90
CA PRO A 427 -27.64 -5.75 -8.04
C PRO A 427 -27.76 -6.67 -9.27
N TRP A 428 -28.67 -7.64 -9.21
CA TRP A 428 -29.08 -8.45 -10.36
C TRP A 428 -30.61 -8.65 -10.40
N PRO A 429 -31.30 -8.49 -11.54
CA PRO A 429 -30.82 -7.98 -12.82
C PRO A 429 -30.06 -6.65 -12.70
N ARG A 430 -29.06 -6.43 -13.56
CA ARG A 430 -28.29 -5.17 -13.57
C ARG A 430 -29.22 -3.99 -13.82
N PHE A 431 -28.86 -2.80 -13.37
CA PHE A 431 -29.63 -1.58 -13.65
C PHE A 431 -29.19 -0.89 -14.94
N GLU A 432 -28.49 -1.64 -15.78
CA GLU A 432 -27.99 -1.21 -17.06
C GLU A 432 -27.99 -2.44 -17.99
N PRO A 433 -28.16 -2.25 -19.30
CA PRO A 433 -27.94 -3.32 -20.25
C PRO A 433 -26.48 -3.80 -20.22
N VAL A 434 -26.28 -5.11 -20.39
CA VAL A 434 -24.94 -5.72 -20.45
C VAL A 434 -24.16 -5.22 -21.67
N GLU A 435 -24.86 -4.90 -22.75
CA GLU A 435 -24.30 -4.31 -23.96
C GLU A 435 -24.64 -2.82 -24.06
N SER A 436 -23.76 -2.06 -24.71
CA SER A 436 -24.01 -0.65 -25.05
C SER A 436 -25.26 -0.50 -25.91
N LEU A 437 -26.03 0.56 -25.67
CA LEU A 437 -27.17 0.92 -26.50
C LEU A 437 -26.71 1.35 -27.90
N PRO A 438 -27.51 1.09 -28.96
CA PRO A 438 -27.12 1.37 -30.35
C PRO A 438 -26.76 2.84 -30.64
N ASP A 439 -27.34 3.77 -29.87
CA ASP A 439 -27.19 5.21 -29.96
C ASP A 439 -26.13 5.78 -29.00
N GLN A 440 -25.48 4.94 -28.18
CA GLN A 440 -24.49 5.38 -27.20
C GLN A 440 -23.06 5.11 -27.63
N VAL A 441 -22.24 6.17 -27.60
CA VAL A 441 -20.80 6.11 -27.89
C VAL A 441 -20.02 5.45 -26.76
N LYS A 442 -20.53 5.52 -25.51
CA LYS A 442 -19.91 4.94 -24.33
C LYS A 442 -20.91 4.02 -23.61
N PRO A 443 -20.48 2.84 -23.14
CA PRO A 443 -21.30 1.95 -22.34
C PRO A 443 -21.70 2.60 -21.02
N LEU A 444 -22.87 2.18 -20.53
CA LEU A 444 -23.37 2.63 -19.25
C LEU A 444 -22.50 2.05 -18.12
N PRO A 445 -22.12 2.89 -17.14
CA PRO A 445 -21.32 2.41 -16.01
C PRO A 445 -22.18 1.53 -15.11
N ASN A 446 -21.60 0.49 -14.52
CA ASN A 446 -22.37 -0.48 -13.74
C ASN A 446 -22.79 0.13 -12.39
N ALA A 447 -24.11 0.23 -12.16
CA ALA A 447 -24.65 0.91 -10.99
C ALA A 447 -24.56 0.04 -9.73
N LEU A 448 -24.38 0.70 -8.58
CA LEU A 448 -24.23 0.07 -7.27
C LEU A 448 -25.38 0.45 -6.35
N ILE A 449 -25.68 -0.40 -5.39
CA ILE A 449 -26.62 -0.13 -4.29
C ILE A 449 -25.96 -0.33 -2.93
N MET A 450 -26.60 0.20 -1.90
CA MET A 450 -26.26 -0.08 -0.50
C MET A 450 -27.33 -1.00 0.08
N SER A 451 -26.93 -2.14 0.64
CA SER A 451 -27.86 -3.16 1.15
C SER A 451 -27.50 -3.59 2.58
N GLU A 452 -28.52 -3.84 3.39
CA GLU A 452 -28.39 -4.33 4.77
C GLU A 452 -28.41 -5.86 4.87
N VAL A 453 -28.69 -6.56 3.76
CA VAL A 453 -28.78 -8.03 3.75
C VAL A 453 -27.42 -8.60 4.18
N VAL A 454 -27.38 -9.68 4.93
CA VAL A 454 -26.11 -10.33 5.35
C VAL A 454 -26.17 -11.79 4.96
N ALA A 455 -25.05 -12.33 4.48
CA ALA A 455 -24.94 -13.75 4.19
C ALA A 455 -25.23 -14.59 5.46
N PRO A 456 -26.15 -15.57 5.40
CA PRO A 456 -26.29 -16.59 6.44
C PRO A 456 -24.94 -17.27 6.69
N LYS A 457 -24.56 -17.40 7.97
CA LYS A 457 -23.24 -17.92 8.38
C LYS A 457 -22.98 -19.40 8.01
N ASP A 458 -24.02 -20.15 7.66
CA ASP A 458 -23.97 -21.62 7.54
C ASP A 458 -24.24 -22.14 6.12
N ASP A 459 -24.39 -21.27 5.12
CA ASP A 459 -24.76 -21.69 3.76
C ASP A 459 -23.57 -21.74 2.80
N LEU A 460 -23.45 -22.81 2.02
CA LEU A 460 -22.30 -23.06 1.13
C LEU A 460 -22.31 -22.17 -0.14
N SER A 461 -23.38 -21.40 -0.37
CA SER A 461 -23.45 -20.29 -1.33
C SER A 461 -24.81 -19.56 -1.18
N PRO A 462 -24.98 -18.64 -0.22
CA PRO A 462 -26.26 -17.97 -0.07
C PRO A 462 -26.42 -16.94 -1.17
N VAL A 463 -27.32 -17.21 -2.13
CA VAL A 463 -27.81 -16.17 -3.03
C VAL A 463 -28.51 -15.12 -2.16
N LEU A 464 -27.92 -13.93 -2.07
CA LEU A 464 -28.51 -12.84 -1.32
C LEU A 464 -29.60 -12.19 -2.18
N SER A 465 -30.81 -12.09 -1.62
CA SER A 465 -31.91 -11.38 -2.26
C SER A 465 -32.32 -10.17 -1.42
N ASP A 466 -32.60 -9.06 -2.07
CA ASP A 466 -33.11 -7.84 -1.46
C ASP A 466 -34.43 -7.42 -2.11
N LYS A 467 -35.30 -6.76 -1.34
CA LYS A 467 -36.62 -6.28 -1.76
C LYS A 467 -36.59 -4.78 -1.89
N ILE A 468 -36.55 -4.28 -3.11
CA ILE A 468 -36.49 -2.85 -3.38
C ILE A 468 -37.80 -2.33 -3.96
N GLN A 469 -38.13 -1.09 -3.61
CA GLN A 469 -39.25 -0.38 -4.22
C GLN A 469 -38.75 0.37 -5.46
N VAL A 470 -39.44 0.19 -6.59
CA VAL A 470 -39.05 0.71 -7.90
C VAL A 470 -40.22 1.45 -8.56
N ILE A 471 -39.93 2.31 -9.53
CA ILE A 471 -40.95 2.85 -10.43
C ILE A 471 -41.15 1.88 -11.59
N HIS A 472 -42.40 1.53 -11.85
CA HIS A 472 -42.80 0.81 -13.05
C HIS A 472 -44.09 1.43 -13.61
N GLY A 473 -44.00 1.99 -14.82
CA GLY A 473 -44.96 2.91 -15.38
C GLY A 473 -45.10 4.16 -14.50
N GLU A 474 -46.34 4.46 -14.13
CA GLU A 474 -46.68 5.58 -13.23
C GLU A 474 -46.84 5.15 -11.75
N LYS A 475 -46.49 3.89 -11.42
CA LYS A 475 -46.75 3.31 -10.09
C LYS A 475 -45.47 2.86 -9.41
N GLN A 476 -45.51 2.84 -8.09
CA GLN A 476 -44.50 2.17 -7.28
C GLN A 476 -44.81 0.68 -7.19
N ALA A 477 -43.80 -0.16 -7.39
CA ALA A 477 -43.89 -1.61 -7.26
C ALA A 477 -42.75 -2.15 -6.40
N MET A 478 -42.98 -3.27 -5.71
CA MET A 478 -41.92 -4.02 -5.04
C MET A 478 -41.28 -4.98 -6.05
N LYS A 479 -39.95 -5.00 -6.12
CA LYS A 479 -39.17 -5.88 -6.98
C LYS A 479 -38.14 -6.65 -6.15
N ASP A 480 -38.15 -7.97 -6.31
CA ASP A 480 -37.12 -8.84 -5.77
C ASP A 480 -35.89 -8.76 -6.68
N ILE A 481 -34.72 -8.49 -6.09
CA ILE A 481 -33.43 -8.48 -6.79
C ILE A 481 -32.45 -9.39 -6.04
N LEU A 482 -31.48 -9.95 -6.76
CA LEU A 482 -30.30 -10.54 -6.15
C LEU A 482 -29.26 -9.45 -5.92
N VAL A 483 -28.42 -9.64 -4.91
CA VAL A 483 -27.34 -8.71 -4.58
C VAL A 483 -26.05 -9.47 -4.35
N GLU A 484 -24.96 -9.00 -4.93
CA GLU A 484 -23.65 -9.62 -4.82
C GLU A 484 -22.72 -8.73 -3.98
N ASP A 485 -21.93 -9.34 -3.11
CA ASP A 485 -20.96 -8.62 -2.29
C ASP A 485 -19.79 -8.13 -3.16
N CYS A 486 -19.56 -6.81 -3.15
CA CYS A 486 -18.43 -6.21 -3.84
C CYS A 486 -17.15 -6.39 -3.02
N ILE A 487 -16.29 -7.32 -3.44
CA ILE A 487 -14.96 -7.54 -2.87
C ILE A 487 -13.94 -6.82 -3.73
N PHE A 488 -13.18 -5.91 -3.12
CA PHE A 488 -12.17 -5.11 -3.80
C PHE A 488 -10.77 -5.51 -3.35
N ARG A 489 -9.84 -5.68 -4.29
CA ARG A 489 -8.41 -5.61 -4.00
C ARG A 489 -8.00 -4.15 -3.86
N LEU A 490 -7.32 -3.82 -2.78
CA LEU A 490 -6.82 -2.48 -2.48
C LEU A 490 -5.35 -2.34 -2.88
N ASP A 491 -5.07 -1.42 -3.80
CA ASP A 491 -3.72 -1.10 -4.27
C ASP A 491 -3.36 0.37 -3.96
N VAL A 492 -2.10 0.68 -3.63
CA VAL A 492 -1.67 2.05 -3.30
C VAL A 492 -1.17 2.75 -4.56
N VAL A 493 -1.72 3.93 -4.84
CA VAL A 493 -1.37 4.69 -6.05
C VAL A 493 -0.40 5.82 -5.70
N LYS A 494 0.72 5.91 -6.40
CA LYS A 494 1.69 7.00 -6.22
C LYS A 494 1.45 8.13 -7.23
N HIS A 495 1.91 9.33 -6.88
CA HIS A 495 1.94 10.51 -7.77
C HIS A 495 0.62 10.80 -8.51
N HIS A 496 -0.54 10.67 -7.84
CA HIS A 496 -1.86 10.94 -8.43
C HIS A 496 -2.19 10.13 -9.69
N GLY A 497 -1.65 8.91 -9.82
CA GLY A 497 -1.84 8.07 -11.01
C GLY A 497 -0.88 8.40 -12.16
N ARG A 498 -0.02 9.43 -12.05
CA ARG A 498 1.11 9.63 -12.98
C ARG A 498 2.21 8.60 -12.76
N GLY A 499 2.37 8.17 -11.51
CA GLY A 499 3.34 7.13 -11.14
C GLY A 499 2.97 5.76 -11.73
N ASP A 500 1.74 5.58 -12.20
CA ASP A 500 1.30 4.36 -12.90
C ASP A 500 2.10 4.15 -14.19
N VAL A 501 2.62 5.23 -14.80
CA VAL A 501 3.53 5.14 -15.96
C VAL A 501 4.86 4.48 -15.60
N ASP A 502 5.26 4.65 -14.34
CA ASP A 502 6.50 4.14 -13.76
C ASP A 502 6.26 2.91 -12.87
N ASP A 503 5.04 2.32 -12.88
CA ASP A 503 4.63 1.20 -12.03
C ASP A 503 4.69 -0.15 -12.78
N TYR A 504 5.66 -0.98 -12.40
CA TYR A 504 5.92 -2.33 -12.95
C TYR A 504 4.77 -3.31 -12.81
N LEU A 505 3.85 -3.13 -11.87
CA LEU A 505 2.70 -4.05 -11.73
C LEU A 505 1.76 -3.96 -12.94
N LEU A 506 1.96 -2.95 -13.81
CA LEU A 506 1.26 -2.74 -15.06
C LEU A 506 2.10 -3.07 -16.32
N ARG A 507 3.31 -3.64 -16.20
CA ARG A 507 4.18 -3.88 -17.36
C ARG A 507 3.79 -5.11 -18.20
N GLY A 508 3.41 -4.82 -19.45
CA GLY A 508 3.17 -5.65 -20.64
C GLY A 508 2.90 -4.77 -21.88
N VAL A 509 3.36 -3.52 -21.84
CA VAL A 509 3.00 -2.44 -22.76
C VAL A 509 4.27 -1.73 -23.18
N SER A 510 4.42 -1.45 -24.48
CA SER A 510 5.54 -0.66 -24.99
C SER A 510 5.55 0.75 -24.36
N GLN A 511 6.66 1.10 -23.72
CA GLN A 511 6.89 2.38 -23.05
C GLN A 511 7.60 3.40 -23.94
N GLU A 512 7.57 3.24 -25.26
CA GLU A 512 8.10 4.23 -26.19
C GLU A 512 7.05 5.32 -26.45
N ALA A 513 6.98 6.29 -25.54
CA ALA A 513 6.42 7.59 -25.83
C ALA A 513 7.42 8.65 -25.37
N ALA A 514 8.03 9.36 -26.33
CA ALA A 514 8.77 10.57 -26.04
C ALA A 514 7.79 11.59 -25.45
N PHE A 515 8.00 11.98 -24.21
CA PHE A 515 7.29 13.10 -23.61
C PHE A 515 7.72 14.40 -24.31
N PRO A 516 6.77 15.29 -24.67
CA PRO A 516 7.10 16.69 -24.83
C PRO A 516 7.47 17.22 -23.43
N ASP A 517 8.76 17.48 -23.25
CA ASP A 517 9.41 18.11 -22.09
C ASP A 517 9.39 17.32 -20.77
N ALA A 518 10.40 16.45 -20.63
CA ALA A 518 10.86 15.95 -19.35
C ALA A 518 11.28 17.12 -18.44
N ILE A 519 10.43 17.47 -17.46
CA ILE A 519 10.86 18.32 -16.35
C ILE A 519 11.82 17.47 -15.51
N GLU A 520 13.11 17.75 -15.61
CA GLU A 520 14.16 17.07 -14.86
C GLU A 520 13.84 17.10 -13.36
N ARG A 521 14.03 15.97 -12.66
CA ARG A 521 13.78 15.80 -11.22
C ARG A 521 14.27 16.97 -10.35
N GLN A 522 15.41 17.56 -10.70
CA GLN A 522 15.96 18.73 -10.00
C GLN A 522 15.07 19.98 -10.07
N ALA A 523 14.32 20.19 -11.16
CA ALA A 523 13.40 21.32 -11.29
C ALA A 523 12.13 21.11 -10.45
N LEU A 524 11.67 19.85 -10.30
CA LEU A 524 10.56 19.51 -9.42
C LEU A 524 10.97 19.66 -7.94
N ASP A 525 12.15 19.17 -7.56
CA ASP A 525 12.66 19.28 -6.20
C ASP A 525 12.87 20.76 -5.80
N LYS A 526 13.40 21.58 -6.71
CA LYS A 526 13.51 23.04 -6.51
C LYS A 526 12.15 23.71 -6.37
N LYS A 527 11.15 23.26 -7.13
CA LYS A 527 9.80 23.82 -7.05
C LYS A 527 9.14 23.46 -5.71
N VAL A 528 9.24 22.20 -5.27
CA VAL A 528 8.73 21.74 -3.97
C VAL A 528 9.40 22.48 -2.83
N GLU A 529 10.72 22.68 -2.88
CA GLU A 529 11.46 23.44 -1.87
C GLU A 529 11.04 24.93 -1.87
N SER A 530 10.81 25.53 -3.04
CA SER A 530 10.33 26.91 -3.14
C SER A 530 8.91 27.08 -2.58
N GLU A 531 8.04 26.10 -2.78
CA GLU A 531 6.68 26.08 -2.25
C GLU A 531 6.68 25.87 -0.72
N ARG A 532 7.60 25.06 -0.20
CA ARG A 532 7.82 24.88 1.25
C ARG A 532 8.28 26.19 1.91
N LEU A 533 9.28 26.85 1.34
CA LEU A 533 9.80 28.13 1.84
C LEU A 533 8.75 29.24 1.77
N ALA A 534 7.94 29.27 0.71
CA ALA A 534 6.82 30.21 0.59
C ALA A 534 5.74 29.99 1.68
N ARG A 535 5.48 28.73 2.04
CA ARG A 535 4.54 28.39 3.11
C ARG A 535 5.08 28.77 4.49
N GLU A 536 6.36 28.51 4.77
CA GLU A 536 7.01 28.94 6.01
C GLU A 536 7.06 30.46 6.15
N ALA A 537 7.29 31.19 5.05
CA ALA A 537 7.23 32.64 5.03
C ALA A 537 5.81 33.18 5.28
N ALA A 538 4.79 32.54 4.68
CA ALA A 538 3.39 32.88 4.93
C ALA A 538 2.99 32.63 6.40
N GLU A 539 3.39 31.48 6.97
CA GLU A 539 3.14 31.15 8.38
C GLU A 539 3.84 32.15 9.32
N ARG A 540 5.10 32.55 9.04
CA ARG A 540 5.78 33.59 9.84
C ARG A 540 5.10 34.95 9.73
N SER A 541 4.66 35.35 8.55
CA SER A 541 3.95 36.61 8.36
C SER A 541 2.59 36.64 9.08
N PHE A 542 1.92 35.49 9.14
CA PHE A 542 0.68 35.33 9.89
C PHE A 542 0.90 35.48 11.40
N TRP A 543 1.94 34.85 11.96
CA TRP A 543 2.28 34.98 13.37
C TRP A 543 2.75 36.39 13.75
N GLN A 544 3.51 37.07 12.89
CA GLN A 544 3.90 38.47 13.12
C GLN A 544 2.69 39.43 13.11
N GLN A 545 1.71 39.19 12.23
CA GLN A 545 0.47 39.97 12.22
C GLN A 545 -0.41 39.66 13.44
N ALA A 546 -0.39 38.41 13.94
CA ALA A 546 -1.09 38.03 15.15
C ALA A 546 -0.46 38.65 16.40
N GLU A 547 0.88 38.66 16.51
CA GLU A 547 1.59 39.35 17.61
C GLU A 547 1.39 40.86 17.56
N ALA A 548 1.40 41.47 16.37
CA ALA A 548 1.13 42.91 16.23
C ALA A 548 -0.32 43.27 16.65
N ARG A 549 -1.30 42.41 16.36
CA ARG A 549 -2.67 42.61 16.85
C ARG A 549 -2.78 42.43 18.36
N ALA A 550 -2.12 41.42 18.92
CA ALA A 550 -2.12 41.21 20.37
C ALA A 550 -1.45 42.38 21.12
N GLY A 551 -0.38 42.96 20.58
CA GLY A 551 0.25 44.15 21.14
C GLY A 551 -0.63 45.41 21.04
N GLN A 552 -1.40 45.55 19.96
CA GLN A 552 -2.38 46.65 19.83
C GLN A 552 -3.56 46.50 20.78
N GLU A 553 -4.04 45.27 21.00
CA GLU A 553 -5.10 44.97 21.98
C GLU A 553 -4.61 45.21 23.43
N GLU A 554 -3.34 44.91 23.74
CA GLU A 554 -2.73 45.25 25.04
C GLU A 554 -2.51 46.77 25.23
N GLU A 555 -2.11 47.51 24.18
CA GLU A 555 -2.01 48.98 24.24
C GLU A 555 -3.39 49.65 24.40
N GLU A 556 -4.42 49.15 23.71
CA GLU A 556 -5.81 49.62 23.89
C GLU A 556 -6.35 49.29 25.30
N GLU A 557 -6.05 48.13 25.88
CA GLU A 557 -6.42 47.81 27.27
C GLU A 557 -5.67 48.67 28.30
N ILE A 558 -4.41 49.04 28.04
CA ILE A 558 -3.63 49.92 28.93
C ILE A 558 -4.13 51.37 28.86
N GLU A 559 -4.53 51.86 27.68
CA GLU A 559 -5.16 53.18 27.53
C GLU A 559 -6.54 53.23 28.19
N ASP A 560 -7.36 52.18 28.07
CA ASP A 560 -8.71 52.11 28.68
C ASP A 560 -8.64 52.02 30.23
N VAL A 561 -7.61 51.34 30.77
CA VAL A 561 -7.32 51.34 32.22
C VAL A 561 -6.76 52.69 32.69
N GLY A 562 -5.98 53.39 31.84
CA GLY A 562 -5.47 54.74 32.09
C GLY A 562 -6.57 55.81 32.14
N GLU A 563 -7.54 55.76 31.23
CA GLU A 563 -8.72 56.66 31.23
C GLU A 563 -9.68 56.34 32.38
N THR A 564 -9.84 55.07 32.74
CA THR A 564 -10.68 54.65 33.87
C THR A 564 -10.08 55.08 35.23
N MET A 565 -8.75 55.12 35.39
CA MET A 565 -8.10 55.64 36.60
C MET A 565 -8.13 57.18 36.70
N MET A 566 -8.16 57.90 35.57
CA MET A 566 -8.26 59.37 35.56
C MET A 566 -9.67 59.90 35.88
N HIS A 567 -10.72 59.06 35.76
CA HIS A 567 -12.10 59.44 36.09
C HIS A 567 -12.55 59.13 37.53
N ILE A 568 -11.70 58.50 38.37
CA ILE A 568 -12.03 58.19 39.78
C ILE A 568 -11.29 59.09 40.80
N ALA A 569 -10.36 59.97 40.36
CA ALA A 569 -9.60 60.84 41.27
C ALA A 569 -10.03 62.34 41.23
N CYS A 570 -11.16 62.63 41.90
CA CYS A 570 -11.52 63.89 42.60
C CYS A 570 -11.74 65.19 41.77
N PRO A 571 -12.66 66.12 42.19
CA PRO A 571 -12.66 66.68 43.55
C PRO A 571 -14.04 67.09 44.14
N LEU A 572 -14.22 66.95 45.47
CA LEU A 572 -15.01 67.91 46.23
C LEU A 572 -14.42 68.13 47.64
N THR A 573 -13.79 69.30 47.75
CA THR A 573 -13.90 70.29 48.84
C THR A 573 -13.38 70.01 50.26
N MET A 574 -12.43 70.89 50.63
CA MET A 574 -12.48 71.78 51.80
C MET A 574 -12.18 71.19 53.20
N LEU A 575 -11.07 71.64 53.83
CA LEU A 575 -11.04 72.71 54.85
C LEU A 575 -9.70 72.69 55.63
N PHE A 576 -9.14 73.90 55.77
CA PHE A 576 -8.01 74.35 56.60
C PHE A 576 -6.57 74.08 56.15
#